data_AF-A0A0D9YAE1-F1
#
_entry.id   AF-A0A0D9YAE1-F1
#
_cell.length_a   1.000
_cell.length_b   1.000
_cell.length_c   1.000
_cell.angle_alpha   90.00
_cell.angle_beta   90.00
_cell.angle_gamma   90.00
#
_symmetry.space_group_name_H-M   'P 1'
#
loop_
_entity.id
_entity.type
_entity.pdbx_description
1 polymer ?
#
loop_
_entity_poly.entity_id
_entity_poly.type
_entity_poly.pdbx_seq_one_letter_code
_entity_poly.pdbx_strand_id
1 'polypeptide(L)'
;MQQPQQHPAPGAEFVADRDAARAEVERALGGYSFRDGGALLLEDALTHSVHPRDEAGGRARHQRLEFLGDAALGLAFATIFYRDDPGLDQGDLTVLRSANVSTQKLARVAVRRRLYPLLRRYNCAPQDHEVPIDPCITQFEKSKWYPKCVES
;
A
#
# COMPACT_ATOMS: atom_id res chain seq x y z
N MET A 1 -25.43 13.28 27.58
CA MET A 1 -25.94 13.08 26.21
C MET A 1 -24.77 13.26 25.25
N GLN A 2 -24.07 12.18 24.87
CA GLN A 2 -23.10 12.25 23.78
C GLN A 2 -23.86 12.36 22.46
N GLN A 3 -23.53 13.36 21.65
CA GLN A 3 -23.99 13.43 20.26
C GLN A 3 -23.42 12.24 19.48
N PRO A 4 -24.20 11.60 18.61
CA PRO A 4 -23.71 10.50 17.79
C PRO A 4 -22.62 11.02 16.85
N GLN A 5 -21.44 10.41 16.90
CA GLN A 5 -20.39 10.68 15.92
C GLN A 5 -20.88 10.20 14.56
N GLN A 6 -21.19 11.16 13.69
CA GLN A 6 -21.55 10.89 12.31
C GLN A 6 -20.28 10.50 11.56
N HIS A 7 -20.10 9.20 11.35
CA HIS A 7 -19.16 8.71 10.34
C HIS A 7 -19.71 9.03 8.95
N PRO A 8 -18.93 9.65 8.05
CA PRO A 8 -19.36 9.88 6.68
C PRO A 8 -19.57 8.54 5.96
N ALA A 9 -20.62 8.46 5.14
CA ALA A 9 -20.96 7.27 4.38
C ALA A 9 -19.85 6.93 3.36
N PRO A 10 -19.51 5.64 3.17
CA PRO A 10 -18.48 5.23 2.23
C PRO A 10 -19.03 5.36 0.80
N GLY A 11 -18.47 6.29 0.01
CA GLY A 11 -18.83 6.44 -1.40
C GLY A 11 -18.44 7.77 -2.08
N ALA A 12 -18.00 8.79 -1.33
CA ALA A 12 -17.72 10.14 -1.87
C ALA A 12 -16.25 10.60 -1.76
N GLU A 13 -15.31 9.74 -1.37
CA GLU A 13 -13.93 10.16 -1.02
C GLU A 13 -12.88 9.99 -2.13
N PHE A 14 -13.24 9.51 -3.33
CA PHE A 14 -12.25 9.30 -4.40
C PHE A 14 -11.78 10.61 -5.02
N VAL A 15 -10.45 10.79 -5.12
CA VAL A 15 -9.83 12.00 -5.67
C VAL A 15 -9.67 11.85 -7.18
N ALA A 16 -10.52 12.53 -7.94
CA ALA A 16 -10.47 12.51 -9.41
C ALA A 16 -9.29 13.31 -9.98
N ASP A 17 -8.93 14.42 -9.31
CA ASP A 17 -7.87 15.32 -9.74
C ASP A 17 -6.48 14.71 -9.58
N ARG A 18 -5.62 14.86 -10.60
CA ARG A 18 -4.32 14.18 -10.65
C ARG A 18 -3.27 14.86 -9.79
N ASP A 19 -3.31 16.19 -9.72
CA ASP A 19 -2.34 16.98 -8.95
C ASP A 19 -2.65 16.92 -7.47
N ALA A 20 -3.94 16.93 -7.10
CA ALA A 20 -4.39 16.68 -5.73
C ALA A 20 -4.01 15.27 -5.26
N ALA A 21 -4.20 14.25 -6.10
CA ALA A 21 -3.80 12.88 -5.76
C ALA A 21 -2.27 12.76 -5.58
N ARG A 22 -1.48 13.42 -6.45
CA ARG A 22 -0.02 13.50 -6.27
C ARG A 22 0.33 14.12 -4.93
N ALA A 23 -0.18 15.31 -4.64
CA ALA A 23 0.13 16.04 -3.41
C ALA A 23 -0.19 15.19 -2.15
N GLU A 24 -1.28 14.44 -2.19
CA GLU A 24 -1.66 13.56 -1.08
C GLU A 24 -0.72 12.36 -0.93
N VAL A 25 -0.23 11.78 -2.03
CA VAL A 25 0.83 10.74 -1.99
C VAL A 25 2.13 11.31 -1.44
N GLU A 26 2.57 12.48 -1.93
CA GLU A 26 3.79 13.14 -1.46
C GLU A 26 3.73 13.43 0.05
N ARG A 27 2.57 13.88 0.53
CA ARG A 27 2.28 14.06 1.95
C ARG A 27 2.33 12.74 2.71
N ALA A 28 1.72 11.68 2.18
CA ALA A 28 1.70 10.35 2.80
C ALA A 28 3.11 9.74 2.92
N LEU A 29 4.00 10.07 1.97
CA LEU A 29 5.42 9.67 1.94
C LEU A 29 6.33 10.57 2.79
N GLY A 30 5.78 11.52 3.55
CA GLY A 30 6.56 12.39 4.43
C GLY A 30 7.23 13.57 3.74
N GLY A 31 6.64 14.07 2.66
CA GLY A 31 7.15 15.23 1.91
C GLY A 31 8.08 14.87 0.75
N TYR A 32 8.04 13.63 0.27
CA TYR A 32 8.77 13.24 -0.94
C TYR A 32 8.15 13.89 -2.17
N SER A 33 8.92 14.62 -2.98
CA SER A 33 8.43 15.21 -4.23
C SER A 33 8.88 14.39 -5.45
N PHE A 34 7.92 14.03 -6.31
CA PHE A 34 8.22 13.34 -7.56
C PHE A 34 8.76 14.32 -8.60
N ARG A 35 9.87 13.96 -9.25
CA ARG A 35 10.39 14.69 -10.43
C ARG A 35 9.44 14.52 -11.62
N ASP A 36 9.59 15.35 -12.65
CA ASP A 36 8.74 15.35 -13.85
C ASP A 36 8.57 13.95 -14.51
N GLY A 37 9.62 13.13 -14.55
CA GLY A 37 9.51 11.74 -15.05
C GLY A 37 8.82 10.79 -14.05
N GLY A 38 9.01 11.00 -12.75
CA GLY A 38 8.35 10.24 -11.69
C GLY A 38 6.86 10.58 -11.56
N ALA A 39 6.46 11.74 -12.08
CA ALA A 39 5.09 12.19 -12.12
C ALA A 39 4.19 11.23 -12.90
N LEU A 40 4.64 10.83 -14.09
CA LEU A 40 3.92 9.91 -14.97
C LEU A 40 3.92 8.49 -14.40
N LEU A 41 5.02 8.07 -13.76
CA LEU A 41 5.08 6.77 -13.09
C LEU A 41 4.10 6.68 -11.92
N LEU A 42 3.90 7.78 -11.18
CA LEU A 42 2.90 7.82 -10.12
C LEU A 42 1.48 7.70 -10.68
N GLU A 43 1.20 8.34 -11.81
CA GLU A 43 -0.11 8.20 -12.48
C GLU A 43 -0.38 6.76 -12.91
N ASP A 44 0.62 6.10 -13.49
CA ASP A 44 0.56 4.69 -13.87
C ASP A 44 0.37 3.79 -12.62
N ALA A 45 1.05 4.11 -11.51
CA ALA A 45 0.93 3.35 -10.25
C ALA A 45 -0.47 3.46 -9.63
N LEU A 46 -1.13 4.63 -9.72
CA LEU A 46 -2.46 4.84 -9.14
C LEU A 46 -3.61 4.35 -10.02
N THR A 47 -3.34 3.92 -11.26
CA THR A 47 -4.38 3.54 -12.22
C THR A 47 -4.46 2.02 -12.35
N HIS A 48 -5.53 1.42 -11.82
CA HIS A 48 -5.79 -0.01 -11.93
C HIS A 48 -6.47 -0.34 -13.27
N SER A 49 -5.92 -1.34 -13.96
CA SER A 49 -6.06 -1.61 -15.40
C SER A 49 -7.34 -2.30 -15.86
N VAL A 50 -8.49 -1.64 -15.67
CA VAL A 50 -9.77 -2.09 -16.22
C VAL A 50 -10.41 -1.03 -17.12
N HIS A 51 -9.59 -0.17 -17.72
CA HIS A 51 -10.08 0.77 -18.73
C HIS A 51 -10.21 0.06 -20.09
N PRO A 52 -11.35 0.14 -20.80
CA PRO A 52 -11.52 -0.45 -22.14
C PRO A 52 -10.55 0.10 -23.20
N ARG A 53 -9.84 1.19 -22.89
CA ARG A 53 -8.80 1.80 -23.74
C ARG A 53 -7.41 1.17 -23.53
N ASP A 54 -7.24 0.30 -22.52
CA ASP A 54 -5.97 -0.32 -22.14
C ASP A 54 -5.60 -1.58 -22.94
N GLU A 55 -6.42 -1.99 -23.91
CA GLU A 55 -6.11 -3.00 -24.94
C GLU A 55 -4.76 -2.70 -25.64
N ALA A 56 -4.32 -1.42 -25.64
CA ALA A 56 -3.09 -0.94 -26.26
C ALA A 56 -1.90 -0.68 -25.30
N GLY A 57 -1.95 -1.13 -24.03
CA GLY A 57 -0.74 -1.20 -23.18
C GLY A 57 -0.77 -0.52 -21.79
N GLY A 58 -1.93 -0.13 -21.26
CA GLY A 58 -2.06 0.41 -19.90
C GLY A 58 -1.92 -0.64 -18.79
N ARG A 59 -2.47 -1.85 -19.01
CA ARG A 59 -2.35 -3.01 -18.09
C ARG A 59 -0.90 -3.40 -17.79
N ALA A 60 -0.02 -3.25 -18.77
CA ALA A 60 1.39 -3.56 -18.61
C ALA A 60 2.13 -2.58 -17.68
N ARG A 61 1.68 -1.34 -17.50
CA ARG A 61 2.46 -0.30 -16.77
C ARG A 61 2.37 -0.45 -15.26
N HIS A 62 1.14 -0.51 -14.72
CA HIS A 62 0.92 -0.73 -13.29
C HIS A 62 1.56 -2.04 -12.81
N GLN A 63 1.34 -3.14 -13.55
CA GLN A 63 1.89 -4.45 -13.20
C GLN A 63 3.43 -4.47 -13.20
N ARG A 64 4.08 -3.73 -14.11
CA ARG A 64 5.54 -3.57 -14.11
C ARG A 64 6.04 -2.79 -12.90
N LEU A 65 5.31 -1.77 -12.48
CA LEU A 65 5.62 -1.00 -11.28
C LEU A 65 5.37 -1.82 -10.00
N GLU A 66 4.32 -2.62 -9.96
CA GLU A 66 4.03 -3.58 -8.89
C GLU A 66 5.18 -4.59 -8.74
N PHE A 67 5.59 -5.22 -9.84
CA PHE A 67 6.72 -6.15 -9.86
C PHE A 67 8.01 -5.52 -9.33
N LEU A 68 8.33 -4.31 -9.78
CA LEU A 68 9.51 -3.58 -9.31
C LEU A 68 9.39 -3.21 -7.82
N GLY A 69 8.21 -2.77 -7.39
CA GLY A 69 7.93 -2.36 -6.02
C GLY A 69 8.02 -3.53 -5.04
N ASP A 70 7.53 -4.71 -5.41
CA ASP A 70 7.62 -5.92 -4.59
C ASP A 70 9.07 -6.34 -4.35
N ALA A 71 9.88 -6.37 -5.42
CA ALA A 71 11.31 -6.66 -5.31
C ALA A 71 12.06 -5.61 -4.45
N ALA A 72 11.73 -4.32 -4.61
CA ALA A 72 12.33 -3.24 -3.84
C ALA A 72 11.99 -3.34 -2.34
N LEU A 73 10.73 -3.61 -1.99
CA LEU A 73 10.31 -3.85 -0.61
C LEU A 73 10.97 -5.09 -0.02
N GLY A 74 11.02 -6.18 -0.79
CA GLY A 74 11.70 -7.41 -0.40
C GLY A 74 13.17 -7.19 -0.04
N LEU A 75 13.90 -6.42 -0.87
CA LEU A 75 15.29 -6.06 -0.61
C LEU A 75 15.41 -5.17 0.63
N ALA A 76 14.58 -4.13 0.76
CA ALA A 76 14.65 -3.20 1.88
C ALA A 76 14.48 -3.91 3.23
N PHE A 77 13.46 -4.78 3.35
CA PHE A 77 13.26 -5.57 4.56
C PHE A 77 14.39 -6.57 4.80
N ALA A 78 14.86 -7.26 3.76
CA ALA A 78 15.98 -8.18 3.88
C ALA A 78 17.26 -7.47 4.38
N THR A 79 17.56 -6.27 3.86
CA THR A 79 18.69 -5.47 4.32
C THR A 79 18.55 -5.04 5.78
N ILE A 80 17.35 -4.66 6.21
CA ILE A 80 17.08 -4.29 7.61
C ILE A 80 17.32 -5.49 8.52
N PHE A 81 16.71 -6.64 8.27
CA PHE A 81 16.85 -7.83 9.12
C PHE A 81 18.27 -8.39 9.12
N TYR A 82 18.94 -8.41 7.96
CA TYR A 82 20.33 -8.87 7.86
C TYR A 82 21.28 -8.01 8.71
N ARG A 83 21.04 -6.69 8.76
CA ARG A 83 21.87 -5.77 9.53
C ARG A 83 21.53 -5.78 11.03
N ASP A 84 20.24 -5.78 11.35
CA ASP A 84 19.75 -5.56 12.71
C ASP A 84 19.68 -6.85 13.54
N ASP A 85 19.58 -8.02 12.90
CA ASP A 85 19.49 -9.33 13.55
C ASP A 85 20.56 -10.34 13.03
N PRO A 86 21.87 -10.14 13.30
CA PRO A 86 22.96 -10.94 12.72
C PRO A 86 22.97 -12.42 13.08
N GLY A 87 22.18 -12.83 14.08
CA GLY A 87 22.08 -14.22 14.54
C GLY A 87 21.03 -15.06 13.81
N LEU A 88 20.20 -14.45 12.95
CA LEU A 88 19.17 -15.17 12.21
C LEU A 88 19.76 -15.91 11.02
N ASP A 89 19.25 -17.12 10.79
CA ASP A 89 19.63 -17.88 9.61
C ASP A 89 18.83 -17.45 8.36
N GLN A 90 19.19 -18.03 7.21
CA GLN A 90 18.54 -17.72 5.94
C GLN A 90 17.04 -18.07 5.90
N GLY A 91 16.63 -19.10 6.66
CA GLY A 91 15.23 -19.51 6.79
C GLY A 91 14.43 -18.48 7.58
N ASP A 92 14.93 -18.07 8.74
CA ASP A 92 14.32 -17.05 9.60
C ASP A 92 14.16 -15.71 8.88
N LEU A 93 15.22 -15.27 8.18
CA LEU A 93 15.18 -14.05 7.36
C LEU A 93 14.10 -14.14 6.26
N THR A 94 13.91 -15.32 5.66
CA THR A 94 12.88 -15.55 4.64
C THR A 94 11.46 -15.49 5.23
N VAL A 95 11.27 -16.04 6.43
CA VAL A 95 10.00 -15.98 7.17
C VAL A 95 9.69 -14.54 7.56
N LEU A 96 10.66 -13.80 8.13
CA LEU A 96 10.49 -12.40 8.50
C LEU A 96 10.17 -11.52 7.29
N ARG A 97 10.89 -11.70 6.18
CA ARG A 97 10.62 -10.96 4.94
C ARG A 97 9.21 -11.22 4.45
N SER A 98 8.81 -12.49 4.30
CA SER A 98 7.47 -12.87 3.80
C SER A 98 6.35 -12.40 4.74
N ALA A 99 6.60 -12.45 6.05
CA ALA A 99 5.66 -11.96 7.03
C ALA A 99 5.43 -10.44 6.90
N ASN A 100 6.44 -9.66 6.51
CA ASN A 100 6.39 -8.20 6.47
C ASN A 100 6.04 -7.63 5.09
N VAL A 101 6.44 -8.30 4.01
CA VAL A 101 6.08 -7.99 2.63
C VAL A 101 4.94 -8.91 2.20
N SER A 102 3.72 -8.55 2.62
CA SER A 102 2.51 -9.30 2.26
C SER A 102 1.39 -8.36 1.84
N THR A 103 0.57 -8.82 0.89
CA THR A 103 -0.58 -8.06 0.35
C THR A 103 -1.45 -7.49 1.46
N GLN A 104 -1.76 -8.30 2.49
CA GLN A 104 -2.59 -7.87 3.61
C GLN A 104 -1.92 -6.72 4.40
N LYS A 105 -0.64 -6.83 4.77
CA LYS A 105 0.05 -5.78 5.52
C LYS A 105 0.21 -4.50 4.71
N LEU A 106 0.56 -4.61 3.44
CA LEU A 106 0.69 -3.46 2.54
C LEU A 106 -0.65 -2.76 2.33
N ALA A 107 -1.74 -3.50 2.14
CA ALA A 107 -3.09 -2.94 2.06
C ALA A 107 -3.47 -2.15 3.33
N ARG A 108 -3.12 -2.69 4.52
CA ARG A 108 -3.34 -2.01 5.80
C ARG A 108 -2.58 -0.67 5.87
N VAL A 109 -1.34 -0.64 5.41
CA VAL A 109 -0.55 0.60 5.33
C VAL A 109 -1.17 1.58 4.35
N ALA A 110 -1.60 1.12 3.17
CA ALA A 110 -2.23 1.96 2.16
C ALA A 110 -3.51 2.65 2.67
N VAL A 111 -4.37 1.91 3.39
CA VAL A 111 -5.58 2.47 4.01
C VAL A 111 -5.22 3.48 5.11
N ARG A 112 -4.30 3.12 6.03
CA ARG A 112 -3.86 4.04 7.10
C ARG A 112 -3.25 5.33 6.56
N ARG A 113 -2.54 5.25 5.43
CA ARG A 113 -1.90 6.39 4.77
C ARG A 113 -2.83 7.15 3.82
N ARG A 114 -4.13 6.80 3.77
CA ARG A 114 -5.13 7.38 2.85
C ARG A 114 -4.73 7.30 1.38
N LEU A 115 -4.04 6.24 0.99
CA LEU A 115 -3.71 5.98 -0.43
C LEU A 115 -4.87 5.31 -1.16
N TYR A 116 -5.75 4.60 -0.45
CA TYR A 116 -6.88 3.88 -1.04
C TYR A 116 -7.82 4.77 -1.87
N PRO A 117 -8.25 5.95 -1.39
CA PRO A 117 -9.15 6.82 -2.17
C PRO A 117 -8.49 7.49 -3.37
N LEU A 118 -7.17 7.35 -3.54
CA LEU A 118 -6.42 7.92 -4.66
C LEU A 118 -6.35 6.96 -5.86
N LEU A 119 -6.78 5.70 -5.66
CA LEU A 119 -6.77 4.69 -6.72
C LEU A 119 -7.87 4.97 -7.75
N ARG A 120 -7.49 4.91 -9.02
CA ARG A 120 -8.41 5.03 -10.16
C ARG A 120 -8.77 3.63 -10.65
N ARG A 121 -10.03 3.25 -10.45
CA ARG A 121 -10.58 1.97 -10.91
C ARG A 121 -11.60 2.28 -12.00
N TYR A 122 -11.41 1.71 -13.18
CA TYR A 122 -12.41 1.77 -14.24
C TYR A 122 -13.27 0.51 -14.21
N ASN A 123 -14.59 0.66 -14.20
CA ASN A 123 -15.52 -0.45 -14.42
C ASN A 123 -15.40 -1.67 -13.47
N CYS A 124 -15.03 -1.46 -12.21
CA CYS A 124 -15.37 -2.42 -11.14
C CYS A 124 -16.61 -1.90 -10.42
N ALA A 125 -17.64 -2.73 -10.27
CA ALA A 125 -18.63 -2.50 -9.22
C ALA A 125 -17.88 -2.27 -7.89
N PRO A 126 -18.36 -1.40 -6.99
CA PRO A 126 -17.76 -1.27 -5.66
C PRO A 126 -17.79 -2.65 -4.98
N GLN A 127 -16.65 -3.36 -5.03
CA GLN A 127 -16.43 -4.58 -4.26
C GLN A 127 -16.12 -4.23 -2.79
N ASP A 128 -16.30 -2.96 -2.41
CA ASP A 128 -16.29 -2.44 -1.05
C ASP A 128 -17.48 -2.95 -0.21
N HIS A 129 -18.28 -3.88 -0.74
CA HIS A 129 -19.26 -4.63 0.05
C HIS A 129 -18.51 -5.43 1.11
N GLU A 130 -18.40 -4.82 2.29
CA GLU A 130 -17.97 -5.43 3.53
C GLU A 130 -16.58 -6.10 3.44
N VAL A 131 -15.56 -5.35 3.03
CA VAL A 131 -14.24 -5.57 3.64
C VAL A 131 -14.24 -4.74 4.91
N PRO A 132 -14.65 -5.28 6.08
CA PRO A 132 -14.48 -4.54 7.32
C PRO A 132 -13.01 -4.17 7.39
N ILE A 133 -12.72 -2.87 7.43
CA ILE A 133 -11.43 -2.37 7.83
C ILE A 133 -11.32 -2.79 9.29
N ASP A 134 -10.85 -4.02 9.52
CA ASP A 134 -10.71 -4.61 10.84
C ASP A 134 -9.98 -3.57 11.72
N PRO A 135 -10.46 -3.20 12.91
CA PRO A 135 -9.77 -2.27 13.80
C PRO A 135 -8.29 -2.65 14.06
N CYS A 136 -7.93 -3.93 13.85
CA CYS A 136 -6.54 -4.38 13.85
C CYS A 136 -5.71 -3.82 12.68
N ILE A 137 -6.35 -3.47 11.56
CA ILE A 137 -5.79 -2.70 10.43
C ILE A 137 -5.43 -1.28 10.83
N THR A 138 -5.92 -0.74 11.96
CA THR A 138 -5.54 0.59 12.46
C THR A 138 -4.61 0.55 13.67
N GLN A 139 -4.60 -0.54 14.47
CA GLN A 139 -3.68 -0.72 15.62
C GLN A 139 -2.22 -1.08 15.22
N PHE A 140 -1.28 -0.21 15.56
CA PHE A 140 0.17 -0.39 15.34
C PHE A 140 0.80 -0.97 16.61
N GLU A 141 1.11 -2.27 16.61
CA GLU A 141 1.89 -2.91 17.67
C GLU A 141 3.20 -3.45 17.10
N LYS A 142 4.34 -2.96 17.60
CA LYS A 142 5.68 -3.44 17.19
C LYS A 142 5.84 -4.96 17.37
N SER A 143 5.18 -5.54 18.38
CA SER A 143 5.16 -6.99 18.66
C SER A 143 4.51 -7.84 17.58
N LYS A 144 3.80 -7.24 16.62
CA LYS A 144 3.11 -7.94 15.52
C LYS A 144 3.92 -7.98 14.21
N TRP A 145 5.02 -7.23 14.15
CA TRP A 145 5.89 -7.12 12.97
C TRP A 145 7.17 -7.95 13.10
N TYR A 146 7.64 -8.15 14.34
CA TYR A 146 8.50 -9.26 14.70
C TYR A 146 7.60 -10.42 15.15
N PRO A 147 7.32 -11.45 14.31
CA PRO A 147 6.84 -12.70 14.86
C PRO A 147 7.83 -13.12 15.96
N LYS A 148 7.31 -13.49 17.13
CA LYS A 148 8.10 -14.08 18.20
C LYS A 148 8.68 -15.41 17.71
N CYS A 149 9.75 -15.35 16.93
CA CYS A 149 10.52 -16.52 16.48
C CYS A 149 11.76 -16.75 17.35
N VAL A 150 11.98 -15.91 18.37
CA VAL A 150 13.11 -16.02 19.30
C VAL A 150 12.60 -15.95 20.74
N GLU A 151 11.78 -16.91 21.14
CA GLU A 151 11.72 -17.33 22.54
C GLU A 151 12.14 -18.80 22.54
N SER A 152 13.40 -19.00 22.94
CA SER A 152 14.08 -20.27 23.19
C SER A 152 13.39 -21.11 24.27
#